data_AF-A0A812R303-F1
#
_entry.id   AF-A0A812R303-F1
#
_cell.length_a   1.000
_cell.length_b   1.000
_cell.length_c   1.000
_cell.angle_alpha   90.00
_cell.angle_beta   90.00
_cell.angle_gamma   90.00
#
_symmetry.space_group_name_H-M   'P 1'
#
loop_
_entity.id
_entity.type
_entity.pdbx_description
1 polymer ?
#
loop_
_entity_poly.entity_id
_entity_poly.type
_entity_poly.pdbx_seq_one_letter_code
_entity_poly.pdbx_strand_id
1 'polypeptide(L)'
;MVSAGAGSRTRARLLPEAREALLTGPKTTEELKRLIQRKHPTEEIREEDLLGVLSMEELDALQVRGVWVLARTGTESHDKFRKTLLSLFRHRDSVTRQDVMDEYQQTYGERCKLSDYVVRQQLREIAEKMEDGNQTIYVVKGALQTR
;
A
#
# COMPACT_ATOMS: atom_id res chain seq x y z
N MET A 1 28.69 -14.10 -16.02
CA MET A 1 28.40 -14.17 -14.57
C MET A 1 28.22 -12.75 -14.05
N VAL A 2 26.98 -12.25 -14.01
CA VAL A 2 26.69 -10.92 -13.46
C VAL A 2 26.70 -11.04 -11.94
N SER A 3 27.58 -10.26 -11.31
CA SER A 3 27.92 -10.32 -9.89
C SER A 3 26.70 -10.22 -8.99
N ALA A 4 26.49 -11.23 -8.13
CA ALA A 4 25.50 -11.19 -7.04
C ALA A 4 25.68 -9.96 -6.11
N GLY A 5 26.87 -9.36 -6.06
CA GLY A 5 27.17 -8.15 -5.29
C GLY A 5 26.70 -6.84 -5.94
N ALA A 6 26.40 -6.82 -7.24
CA ALA A 6 25.81 -5.64 -7.89
C ALA A 6 24.32 -5.52 -7.59
N GLY A 7 23.56 -6.61 -7.79
CA GLY A 7 22.13 -6.66 -7.49
C GLY A 7 21.82 -6.44 -6.01
N SER A 8 22.64 -6.97 -5.10
CA SER A 8 22.47 -6.75 -3.65
C SER A 8 22.61 -5.27 -3.25
N ARG A 9 23.61 -4.55 -3.81
CA ARG A 9 23.81 -3.12 -3.54
C ARG A 9 22.68 -2.24 -4.10
N THR A 10 22.21 -2.55 -5.32
CA THR A 10 21.07 -1.83 -5.93
C THR A 10 19.81 -2.01 -5.09
N ARG A 11 19.50 -3.23 -4.64
CA ARG A 11 18.33 -3.52 -3.78
C ARG A 11 18.42 -2.82 -2.42
N ALA A 12 19.58 -2.86 -1.77
CA ALA A 12 19.79 -2.18 -0.50
C ALA A 12 19.52 -0.67 -0.57
N ARG A 13 19.83 -0.04 -1.71
CA ARG A 13 19.52 1.38 -1.95
C ARG A 13 18.06 1.62 -2.30
N LEU A 14 17.45 0.76 -3.12
CA LEU A 14 16.06 0.92 -3.56
C LEU A 14 15.04 0.69 -2.44
N LEU A 15 15.37 -0.13 -1.45
CA LEU A 15 14.49 -0.44 -0.32
C LEU A 15 14.01 0.80 0.46
N PRO A 16 14.89 1.69 0.97
CA PRO A 16 14.43 2.88 1.68
C PRO A 16 13.61 3.81 0.78
N GLU A 17 13.94 3.90 -0.50
CA GLU A 17 13.22 4.75 -1.46
C GLU A 17 11.81 4.24 -1.76
N ALA A 18 11.67 2.92 -1.96
CA ALA A 18 10.38 2.27 -2.12
C ALA A 18 9.52 2.41 -0.86
N ARG A 19 10.12 2.24 0.33
CA ARG A 19 9.43 2.47 1.61
C ARG A 19 8.92 3.90 1.71
N GLU A 20 9.78 4.88 1.47
CA GLU A 20 9.42 6.30 1.55
C GLU A 20 8.30 6.66 0.59
N ALA A 21 8.36 6.17 -0.65
CA ALA A 21 7.31 6.41 -1.64
C ALA A 21 5.96 5.82 -1.19
N LEU A 22 5.96 4.59 -0.65
CA LEU A 22 4.74 3.90 -0.20
C LEU A 22 4.19 4.42 1.13
N LEU A 23 4.97 5.15 1.94
CA LEU A 23 4.46 5.86 3.12
C LEU A 23 3.44 6.95 2.76
N THR A 24 3.43 7.42 1.51
CA THR A 24 2.45 8.42 1.03
C THR A 24 1.15 7.79 0.52
N GLY A 25 1.05 6.46 0.55
CA GLY A 25 -0.10 5.68 0.10
C GLY A 25 0.23 4.77 -1.10
N PRO A 26 -0.79 4.05 -1.62
CA PRO A 26 -0.58 3.05 -2.66
C PRO A 26 -0.02 3.63 -3.95
N LYS A 27 0.75 2.83 -4.69
CA LYS A 27 1.40 3.20 -5.95
C LYS A 27 1.49 2.01 -6.91
N THR A 28 1.33 2.24 -8.21
CA THR A 28 1.70 1.23 -9.21
C THR A 28 3.22 1.07 -9.28
N THR A 29 3.70 -0.04 -9.87
CA THR A 29 5.14 -0.23 -10.14
C THR A 29 5.69 0.92 -10.99
N GLU A 30 4.91 1.42 -11.95
CA GLU A 30 5.31 2.52 -12.83
C GLU A 30 5.44 3.85 -12.06
N GLU A 31 4.47 4.16 -11.20
CA GLU A 31 4.53 5.36 -10.35
C GLU A 31 5.73 5.32 -9.41
N LEU A 32 5.99 4.17 -8.77
CA LEU A 32 7.17 3.98 -7.92
C LEU A 32 8.46 4.19 -8.71
N LYS A 33 8.59 3.55 -9.88
CA LYS A 33 9.75 3.72 -10.75
C LYS A 33 9.96 5.18 -11.11
N ARG A 34 8.92 5.90 -11.53
CA ARG A 34 9.00 7.34 -11.86
C ARG A 34 9.41 8.19 -10.66
N LEU A 35 8.85 7.95 -9.48
CA LEU A 35 9.17 8.68 -8.25
C LEU A 35 10.63 8.48 -7.84
N ILE A 36 11.12 7.24 -7.87
CA ILE A 36 12.50 6.90 -7.50
C ILE A 36 13.48 7.42 -8.56
N GLN A 37 13.17 7.25 -9.86
CA GLN A 37 14.00 7.75 -10.97
C GLN A 37 14.19 9.27 -10.89
N ARG A 38 13.18 10.03 -10.45
CA ARG A 38 13.28 11.48 -10.25
C ARG A 38 14.29 11.86 -9.15
N LYS A 39 14.44 11.03 -8.12
CA LYS A 39 15.44 11.22 -7.06
C LYS A 39 16.84 10.80 -7.50
N HIS A 40 16.93 9.83 -8.42
CA HIS A 40 18.18 9.24 -8.92
C HIS A 40 18.31 9.41 -10.44
N PRO A 41 18.43 10.65 -10.97
CA PRO A 41 18.31 10.93 -12.41
C PRO A 41 19.43 10.34 -13.27
N THR A 42 20.59 10.05 -12.68
CA THR A 42 21.78 9.56 -13.38
C THR A 42 21.84 8.04 -13.49
N GLU A 43 20.91 7.33 -12.87
CA GLU A 43 20.97 5.88 -12.74
C GLU A 43 19.66 5.25 -13.19
N GLU A 44 19.75 4.29 -14.10
CA GLU A 44 18.57 3.58 -14.58
C GLU A 44 17.99 2.69 -13.46
N ILE A 45 16.74 2.96 -13.08
CA ILE A 45 16.00 2.08 -12.16
C ILE A 45 15.27 1.03 -12.97
N ARG A 46 15.79 -0.20 -12.98
CA ARG A 46 15.15 -1.31 -13.67
C ARG A 46 13.93 -1.80 -12.90
N GLU A 47 12.90 -2.16 -13.64
CA GLU A 47 11.66 -2.67 -13.05
C GLU A 47 11.87 -3.98 -12.30
N GLU A 48 12.76 -4.85 -12.81
CA GLU A 48 13.13 -6.12 -12.17
C GLU A 48 13.72 -5.94 -10.77
N ASP A 49 14.57 -4.93 -10.58
CA ASP A 49 15.19 -4.63 -9.29
C ASP A 49 14.16 -4.06 -8.31
N LEU A 50 13.27 -3.19 -8.80
CA LEU A 50 12.19 -2.61 -8.01
C LEU A 50 11.19 -3.69 -7.56
N LEU A 51 10.76 -4.57 -8.46
CA LEU A 51 9.90 -5.72 -8.11
C LEU A 51 10.58 -6.67 -7.13
N GLY A 52 11.89 -6.86 -7.28
CA GLY A 52 12.70 -7.62 -6.32
C GLY A 52 12.65 -7.03 -4.92
N VAL A 53 12.76 -5.69 -4.79
CA VAL A 53 12.63 -4.98 -3.51
C VAL A 53 11.21 -5.02 -2.97
N LEU A 54 10.21 -4.84 -3.82
CA LEU A 54 8.79 -4.86 -3.42
C LEU A 54 8.35 -6.22 -2.86
N SER A 55 9.05 -7.29 -3.25
CA SER A 55 8.83 -8.65 -2.76
C SER A 55 9.63 -9.00 -1.51
N MET A 56 10.49 -8.10 -1.01
CA MET A 56 11.28 -8.35 0.21
C MET A 56 10.39 -8.27 1.45
N GLU A 57 10.50 -9.29 2.32
CA GLU A 57 9.79 -9.34 3.60
C GLU A 57 10.06 -8.10 4.47
N GLU A 58 11.28 -7.58 4.43
CA GLU A 58 11.68 -6.37 5.17
C GLU A 58 10.82 -5.15 4.81
N LEU A 59 10.41 -5.00 3.55
CA LEU A 59 9.57 -3.89 3.13
C LEU A 59 8.12 -4.05 3.61
N ASP A 60 7.65 -5.29 3.74
CA ASP A 60 6.28 -5.64 4.13
C ASP A 60 5.23 -4.96 3.24
N ALA A 61 5.52 -4.89 1.94
CA ALA A 61 4.61 -4.39 0.92
C ALA A 61 3.70 -5.51 0.42
N LEU A 62 2.45 -5.18 0.12
CA LEU A 62 1.46 -6.06 -0.48
C LEU A 62 1.01 -5.50 -1.81
N GLN A 63 0.78 -6.39 -2.78
CA GLN A 63 0.13 -6.04 -4.03
C GLN A 63 -1.39 -6.21 -3.88
N VAL A 64 -2.13 -5.12 -4.08
CA VAL A 64 -3.59 -5.09 -4.01
C VAL A 64 -4.10 -4.36 -5.25
N ARG A 65 -4.88 -5.03 -6.09
CA ARG A 65 -5.51 -4.41 -7.28
C ARG A 65 -4.54 -3.64 -8.19
N GLY A 66 -3.35 -4.19 -8.43
CA GLY A 66 -2.35 -3.60 -9.33
C GLY A 66 -1.49 -2.49 -8.71
N VAL A 67 -1.73 -2.13 -7.44
CA VAL A 67 -0.87 -1.20 -6.68
C VAL A 67 -0.17 -1.91 -5.53
N TRP A 68 0.97 -1.37 -5.13
CA TRP A 68 1.72 -1.74 -3.95
C TRP A 68 1.36 -0.83 -2.78
N VAL A 69 1.31 -1.39 -1.58
CA VAL A 69 0.98 -0.68 -0.34
C VAL A 69 1.73 -1.31 0.84
N LEU A 70 2.16 -0.49 1.80
CA LEU A 70 2.74 -1.00 3.05
C LEU A 70 1.64 -1.63 3.92
N ALA A 71 1.86 -2.86 4.37
CA ALA A 71 0.94 -3.57 5.25
C ALA A 71 1.04 -3.13 6.70
N ARG A 72 2.19 -2.55 7.10
CA ARG A 72 2.45 -2.04 8.45
C ARG A 72 3.09 -0.66 8.43
N THR A 73 2.72 0.16 9.42
CA THR A 73 3.32 1.45 9.73
C THR A 73 4.03 1.44 11.08
N GLY A 74 3.98 0.32 11.83
CA GLY A 74 4.67 0.15 13.11
C GLY A 74 3.82 0.54 14.33
N THR A 75 2.55 0.90 14.15
CA THR A 75 1.60 1.15 15.24
C THR A 75 0.54 0.06 15.21
N GLU A 76 0.52 -0.82 16.21
CA GLU A 76 -0.27 -2.06 16.17
C GLU A 76 -1.76 -1.83 15.87
N SER A 77 -2.39 -0.83 16.49
CA SER A 77 -3.81 -0.51 16.28
C SER A 77 -4.09 0.00 14.86
N HIS A 78 -3.16 0.77 14.28
CA HIS A 78 -3.23 1.21 12.88
C HIS A 78 -3.02 0.04 11.94
N ASP A 79 -2.04 -0.82 12.25
CA ASP A 79 -1.70 -2.00 11.46
C ASP A 79 -2.85 -3.00 11.41
N LYS A 80 -3.58 -3.21 12.50
CA LYS A 80 -4.82 -4.03 12.52
C LYS A 80 -5.88 -3.47 11.58
N PHE A 81 -6.16 -2.17 11.66
CA PHE A 81 -7.14 -1.53 10.79
C PHE A 81 -6.72 -1.60 9.32
N ARG A 82 -5.46 -1.28 9.04
CA ARG A 82 -4.84 -1.34 7.72
C ARG A 82 -4.90 -2.73 7.12
N LYS A 83 -4.53 -3.77 7.87
CA LYS A 83 -4.64 -5.18 7.43
C LYS A 83 -6.08 -5.56 7.10
N THR A 84 -7.05 -5.14 7.91
CA THR A 84 -8.48 -5.36 7.65
C THR A 84 -8.90 -4.73 6.32
N LEU A 85 -8.57 -3.44 6.14
CA LEU A 85 -8.91 -2.70 4.93
C LEU A 85 -8.28 -3.33 3.68
N LEU A 86 -7.00 -3.66 3.74
CA LEU A 86 -6.29 -4.30 2.63
C LEU A 86 -6.83 -5.69 2.32
N SER A 87 -7.20 -6.48 3.34
CA SER A 87 -7.85 -7.78 3.17
C SER A 87 -9.15 -7.65 2.36
N LEU A 88 -10.02 -6.71 2.74
CA LEU A 88 -11.26 -6.47 2.01
C LEU A 88 -11.01 -6.10 0.55
N PHE A 89 -10.04 -5.21 0.27
CA PHE A 89 -9.73 -4.78 -1.10
C PHE A 89 -9.11 -5.87 -1.98
N ARG A 90 -8.54 -6.93 -1.40
CA ARG A 90 -8.12 -8.12 -2.18
C ARG A 90 -9.31 -8.88 -2.76
N HIS A 91 -10.49 -8.76 -2.15
CA HIS A 91 -11.68 -9.52 -2.51
C HIS A 91 -12.81 -8.67 -3.08
N ARG A 92 -12.84 -7.36 -2.79
CA ARG A 92 -13.89 -6.42 -3.19
C ARG A 92 -13.29 -5.23 -3.92
N ASP A 93 -14.02 -4.71 -4.91
CA ASP A 93 -13.56 -3.55 -5.71
C ASP A 93 -13.73 -2.24 -4.92
N SER A 94 -14.77 -2.20 -4.09
CA SER A 94 -15.08 -1.11 -3.18
C SER A 94 -15.55 -1.64 -1.82
N VAL A 95 -15.42 -0.81 -0.79
CA VAL A 95 -15.88 -1.11 0.57
C VAL A 95 -16.52 0.13 1.18
N THR A 96 -17.42 -0.07 2.11
CA THR A 96 -17.95 1.01 2.94
C THR A 96 -17.16 1.08 4.23
N ARG A 97 -17.28 2.19 4.97
CA ARG A 97 -16.69 2.25 6.31
C ARG A 97 -17.27 1.16 7.23
N GLN A 98 -18.57 0.86 7.09
CA GLN A 98 -19.23 -0.14 7.90
C GLN A 98 -18.65 -1.53 7.64
N ASP A 99 -18.42 -1.89 6.36
CA ASP A 99 -17.75 -3.15 6.00
C ASP A 99 -16.41 -3.32 6.72
N VAL A 100 -15.60 -2.26 6.76
CA VAL A 100 -14.29 -2.29 7.41
C VAL A 100 -14.42 -2.48 8.92
N MET A 101 -15.42 -1.85 9.56
CA MET A 101 -15.63 -2.00 11.00
C MET A 101 -16.16 -3.39 11.37
N ASP A 102 -17.06 -3.94 10.57
CA ASP A 102 -17.62 -5.27 10.77
C ASP A 102 -16.55 -6.35 10.59
N GLU A 103 -15.75 -6.25 9.51
CA GLU A 103 -14.63 -7.15 9.26
C GLU A 103 -13.57 -7.04 10.37
N TYR A 104 -13.30 -5.83 10.87
CA TYR A 104 -12.36 -5.62 11.98
C TYR A 104 -12.86 -6.36 13.24
N GLN A 105 -14.14 -6.20 13.58
CA GLN A 105 -14.72 -6.86 14.74
C GLN A 105 -14.75 -8.38 14.59
N GLN A 106 -15.06 -8.89 13.40
CA GLN A 106 -15.03 -10.32 13.10
C GLN A 106 -13.62 -10.89 13.20
N THR A 107 -12.61 -10.18 12.68
CA THR A 107 -11.22 -10.64 12.64
C THR A 107 -10.56 -10.65 14.02
N TYR A 108 -10.81 -9.61 14.83
CA TYR A 108 -10.10 -9.41 16.10
C TYR A 108 -10.95 -9.70 17.35
N GLY A 109 -12.25 -9.99 17.19
CA GLY A 109 -13.17 -10.22 18.31
C GLY A 109 -13.46 -8.98 19.16
N GLU A 110 -13.00 -7.79 18.74
CA GLU A 110 -13.21 -6.53 19.44
C GLU A 110 -13.56 -5.39 18.50
N ARG A 111 -14.27 -4.38 19.00
CA ARG A 111 -14.56 -3.18 18.22
C ARG A 111 -13.29 -2.37 17.97
N CYS A 112 -13.22 -1.74 16.79
CA CYS A 112 -12.14 -0.83 16.47
C CYS A 112 -12.10 0.34 17.47
N LYS A 113 -10.97 0.50 18.18
CA LYS A 113 -10.77 1.55 19.19
C LYS A 113 -10.17 2.84 18.60
N LEU A 114 -9.93 2.89 17.30
CA LEU A 114 -9.43 4.09 16.64
C LEU A 114 -10.50 5.18 16.68
N SER A 115 -10.06 6.42 16.91
CA SER A 115 -10.97 7.56 16.83
C SER A 115 -11.45 7.75 15.39
N ASP A 116 -12.62 8.37 15.24
CA ASP A 116 -13.18 8.70 13.93
C ASP A 116 -12.21 9.48 13.04
N TYR A 117 -11.44 10.39 13.64
CA TYR A 117 -10.39 11.14 12.97
C TYR A 117 -9.31 10.21 12.40
N VAL A 118 -8.79 9.28 13.21
CA VAL A 118 -7.74 8.34 12.80
C VAL A 118 -8.26 7.38 11.72
N VAL A 119 -9.49 6.89 11.85
CA VAL A 119 -10.13 6.07 10.81
C VAL A 119 -10.21 6.80 9.49
N ARG A 120 -10.67 8.06 9.48
CA ARG A 120 -10.72 8.88 8.26
C ARG A 120 -9.33 9.12 7.68
N GLN A 121 -8.32 9.31 8.51
CA GLN A 121 -6.94 9.48 8.06
C GLN A 121 -6.40 8.20 7.41
N GLN A 122 -6.58 7.04 8.04
CA GLN A 122 -6.17 5.73 7.50
C GLN A 122 -6.86 5.42 6.16
N LEU A 123 -8.18 5.67 6.07
CA LEU A 123 -8.93 5.51 4.83
C LEU A 123 -8.40 6.44 3.74
N ARG A 124 -8.16 7.72 4.05
CA ARG A 124 -7.62 8.69 3.09
C ARG A 124 -6.20 8.39 2.67
N GLU A 125 -5.43 7.65 3.45
CA GLU A 125 -4.06 7.26 3.08
C GLU A 125 -4.10 6.23 1.94
N ILE A 126 -4.96 5.22 2.07
CA ILE A 126 -4.99 4.02 1.21
C ILE A 126 -6.04 4.12 0.10
N ALA A 127 -7.14 4.79 0.35
CA ALA A 127 -8.32 4.77 -0.48
C ALA A 127 -8.80 6.18 -0.89
N GLU A 128 -9.57 6.21 -1.97
CA GLU A 128 -10.31 7.38 -2.42
C GLU A 128 -11.77 7.22 -2.03
N LYS A 129 -12.37 8.32 -1.59
CA LYS A 129 -13.79 8.39 -1.28
C LYS A 129 -14.55 8.62 -2.58
N MET A 130 -15.53 7.79 -2.87
CA MET A 130 -16.47 7.96 -3.97
C MET A 130 -17.90 7.95 -3.43
N GLU A 131 -18.81 8.58 -4.15
CA GLU A 131 -20.24 8.48 -3.89
C GLU A 131 -20.85 7.52 -4.90
N ASP A 132 -21.56 6.50 -4.42
CA ASP A 132 -22.34 5.56 -5.21
C ASP A 132 -23.81 5.66 -4.77
N GLY A 133 -24.58 6.42 -5.54
CA GLY A 133 -25.93 6.83 -5.16
C GLY A 133 -25.94 7.62 -3.84
N ASN A 134 -26.58 7.06 -2.81
CA ASN A 134 -26.68 7.68 -1.48
C ASN A 134 -25.65 7.12 -0.48
N GLN A 135 -24.68 6.33 -0.96
CA GLN A 135 -23.70 5.66 -0.11
C GLN A 135 -22.28 6.11 -0.45
N THR A 136 -21.52 6.46 0.58
CA THR A 136 -20.09 6.65 0.44
C THR A 136 -19.40 5.28 0.39
N ILE A 137 -18.66 5.06 -0.69
CA ILE A 137 -17.78 3.90 -0.86
C ILE A 137 -16.32 4.35 -0.94
N TYR A 138 -15.43 3.42 -0.65
CA TYR A 138 -13.98 3.60 -0.72
C TYR A 138 -13.40 2.61 -1.72
N VAL A 139 -12.49 3.08 -2.56
CA VAL A 139 -11.74 2.28 -3.54
C VAL A 139 -10.25 2.49 -3.32
N VAL A 140 -9.41 1.48 -3.61
CA VAL A 140 -7.96 1.64 -3.48
C VAL A 140 -7.45 2.72 -4.43
N LYS A 141 -6.63 3.64 -3.92
CA LYS A 141 -5.95 4.66 -4.74
C LYS A 141 -5.15 4.03 -5.86
N GLY A 142 -5.21 4.63 -7.05
CA GLY A 142 -4.43 4.19 -8.22
C GLY A 142 -4.89 2.88 -8.86
N ALA A 143 -5.72 2.07 -8.19
CA ALA A 143 -6.20 0.79 -8.72
C ALA A 143 -7.18 0.94 -9.91
N LEU A 144 -7.84 2.10 -10.03
CA LEU A 144 -8.77 2.39 -11.14
C LEU A 144 -8.07 2.80 -12.45
N GLN A 145 -6.76 3.11 -12.41
CA GLN A 145 -6.03 3.58 -13.59
C GLN A 145 -5.53 2.45 -14.50
N THR A 146 -5.70 1.19 -14.10
CA THR A 146 -5.18 0.02 -14.82
C THR A 146 -6.19 -0.64 -15.77
N ARG A 147 -7.23 0.07 -16.23
CA ARG A 147 -8.19 -0.41 -17.23
C ARG A 147 -7.85 0.06 -18.63
#